data_AF-A0A7M7RBL9-F1
#
_entry.id   AF-A0A7M7RBL9-F1
#
_cell.length_a   1.000
_cell.length_b   1.000
_cell.length_c   1.000
_cell.angle_alpha   90.00
_cell.angle_beta   90.00
_cell.angle_gamma   90.00
#
_symmetry.space_group_name_H-M   'P 1'
#
loop_
_entity.id
_entity.type
_entity.pdbx_description
1 polymer ?
#
loop_
_entity_poly.entity_id
_entity_poly.type
_entity_poly.pdbx_seq_one_letter_code
_entity_poly.pdbx_strand_id
1 'polypeptide(L)'
;MLQQVLRIGSQARPALTVIVRRNLGASSVVMAKTKAAAGPTDPVQKLFVDKIRDYSNKKKSAGGKLVDSDPQTEKEMATEIGKLNKMFGGGDMTQFPTFEFKDIDFGAEEKK
;
A
#
# COMPACT_ATOMS: atom_id res chain seq x y z
N MET A 1 44.90 30.43 45.99
CA MET A 1 43.60 30.49 45.28
C MET A 1 43.75 30.32 43.76
N LEU A 2 44.57 31.12 43.05
CA LEU A 2 44.71 31.00 41.57
C LEU A 2 45.31 29.67 41.05
N GLN A 3 46.28 29.07 41.74
CA GLN A 3 46.91 27.81 41.28
C GLN A 3 46.00 26.57 41.39
N GLN A 4 44.99 26.59 42.26
CA GLN A 4 44.03 25.49 42.37
C GLN A 4 43.03 25.49 41.20
N VAL A 5 42.63 26.67 40.72
CA VAL A 5 41.72 26.83 39.58
C VAL A 5 42.37 26.37 38.27
N LEU A 6 43.66 26.67 38.07
CA LEU A 6 44.44 26.23 36.89
C LEU A 6 44.66 24.70 36.85
N ARG A 7 44.74 24.04 38.01
CA ARG A 7 44.89 22.57 38.09
C ARG A 7 43.60 21.81 37.76
N ILE A 8 42.44 22.37 38.06
CA ILE A 8 41.13 21.75 37.73
C ILE A 8 40.91 21.76 36.21
N GLY A 9 41.31 22.83 35.52
CA GLY A 9 41.22 22.93 34.07
C GLY A 9 42.08 21.92 33.30
N SER A 10 43.24 21.51 33.83
CA SER A 10 44.12 20.54 33.16
C SER A 10 43.62 19.09 33.26
N GLN A 11 42.84 18.77 34.30
CA GLN A 11 42.25 17.44 34.52
C GLN A 11 40.91 17.23 33.79
N ALA A 12 40.23 18.31 33.39
CA ALA A 12 38.96 18.24 32.66
C ALA A 12 39.13 17.77 31.20
N ARG A 13 40.24 18.14 30.54
CA ARG A 13 40.54 17.79 29.14
C ARG A 13 40.67 16.28 28.86
N PRO A 14 41.43 15.50 29.65
CA PRO A 14 41.53 14.06 29.43
C PRO A 14 40.20 13.35 29.70
N ALA A 15 39.44 13.76 30.72
CA ALA A 15 38.12 13.20 31.01
C ALA A 15 37.13 13.39 29.85
N LEU A 16 37.05 14.61 29.29
CA LEU A 16 36.23 14.90 28.12
C LEU A 16 36.63 14.05 26.90
N THR A 17 37.94 13.88 26.68
CA THR A 17 38.45 13.10 25.54
C THR A 17 38.10 11.62 25.67
N VAL A 18 38.17 11.05 26.88
CA VAL A 18 37.78 9.66 27.17
C VAL A 18 36.27 9.46 26.96
N ILE A 19 35.43 10.40 27.41
CA ILE A 19 33.97 10.34 27.24
C ILE A 19 33.60 10.38 25.76
N VAL A 20 34.20 11.29 24.97
CA VAL A 20 33.92 11.38 23.52
C VAL A 20 34.39 10.13 22.79
N ARG A 21 35.59 9.61 23.09
CA ARG A 21 36.12 8.39 22.45
C ARG A 21 35.29 7.13 22.75
N ARG A 22 34.71 7.01 23.95
CA ARG A 22 33.82 5.88 24.29
C ARG A 22 32.48 5.94 23.56
N ASN A 23 31.97 7.14 23.27
CA ASN A 23 30.70 7.31 22.57
C ASN A 23 30.82 7.21 21.04
N LEU A 24 32.01 7.45 20.47
CA LEU A 24 32.28 7.39 19.02
C LEU A 24 31.92 6.04 18.39
N GLY A 25 32.16 4.92 19.08
CA GLY A 25 31.81 3.58 18.58
C GLY A 25 30.30 3.30 18.54
N ALA A 26 29.53 3.86 19.48
CA ALA A 26 28.07 3.79 19.44
C ALA A 26 27.51 4.71 18.33
N SER A 27 28.06 5.92 18.23
CA SER A 27 27.71 6.89 17.19
C SER A 27 28.02 6.37 15.77
N SER A 28 29.07 5.57 15.58
CA SER A 28 29.40 4.99 14.27
C SER A 28 28.38 3.94 13.80
N VAL A 29 27.78 3.18 14.72
CA VAL A 29 26.72 2.21 14.38
C VAL A 29 25.43 2.93 13.99
N VAL A 30 25.09 4.01 14.70
CA VAL A 30 23.95 4.86 14.34
C VAL A 30 24.20 5.54 12.99
N MET A 31 25.37 6.12 12.76
CA MET A 31 25.77 6.71 11.47
C MET A 31 25.79 5.68 10.33
N ALA A 32 26.25 4.46 10.57
CA ALA A 32 26.25 3.40 9.57
C ALA A 32 24.82 2.94 9.23
N LYS A 33 23.94 2.83 10.24
CA LYS A 33 22.51 2.54 10.04
C LYS A 33 21.78 3.68 9.36
N THR A 34 22.05 4.93 9.71
CA THR A 34 21.43 6.09 9.05
C THR A 34 21.95 6.25 7.64
N LYS A 35 23.23 5.95 7.37
CA LYS A 35 23.80 5.92 6.02
C LYS A 35 23.24 4.75 5.21
N ALA A 36 23.08 3.56 5.79
CA ALA A 36 22.40 2.44 5.13
C ALA A 36 20.89 2.71 4.92
N ALA A 37 20.24 3.45 5.82
CA ALA A 37 18.88 3.94 5.67
C ALA A 37 18.77 5.15 4.70
N ALA A 38 19.88 5.86 4.46
CA ALA A 38 19.99 7.00 3.55
C ALA A 38 20.62 6.66 2.19
N GLY A 39 21.17 5.43 2.00
CA GLY A 39 21.55 4.82 0.71
C GLY A 39 22.87 4.02 0.72
N PRO A 40 23.00 2.90 -0.05
CA PRO A 40 22.16 2.46 -1.15
C PRO A 40 21.50 1.09 -0.87
N THR A 41 20.17 1.06 -0.67
CA THR A 41 19.41 0.06 -1.42
C THR A 41 19.72 0.36 -2.88
N ASP A 42 20.21 -0.62 -3.65
CA ASP A 42 20.44 -0.49 -5.09
C ASP A 42 19.38 0.44 -5.70
N PRO A 43 19.74 1.45 -6.50
CA PRO A 43 18.79 2.35 -7.14
C PRO A 43 17.53 1.65 -7.66
N VAL A 44 17.66 0.42 -8.16
CA VAL A 44 16.52 -0.41 -8.57
C VAL A 44 15.61 -0.82 -7.41
N GLN A 45 16.17 -1.28 -6.29
CA GLN A 45 15.40 -1.63 -5.07
C GLN A 45 14.70 -0.40 -4.48
N LYS A 46 15.36 0.76 -4.51
CA LYS A 46 14.73 2.02 -4.08
C LYS A 46 13.52 2.35 -4.97
N LEU A 47 13.70 2.31 -6.29
CA LEU A 47 12.61 2.53 -7.24
C LEU A 47 11.45 1.55 -7.02
N PHE A 48 11.75 0.29 -6.75
CA PHE A 48 10.73 -0.72 -6.47
C PHE A 48 9.89 -0.36 -5.24
N VAL A 49 10.54 -0.04 -4.12
CA VAL A 49 9.85 0.35 -2.89
C VAL A 49 9.06 1.65 -3.07
N ASP A 50 9.63 2.63 -3.78
CA ASP A 50 8.96 3.89 -4.06
C ASP A 50 7.70 3.65 -4.91
N LYS A 51 7.76 2.78 -5.93
CA LYS A 51 6.57 2.40 -6.72
C LYS A 51 5.51 1.66 -5.91
N ILE A 52 5.90 0.81 -4.96
CA ILE A 52 4.95 0.18 -4.04
C ILE A 52 4.24 1.23 -3.19
N ARG A 53 4.98 2.21 -2.65
CA ARG A 53 4.41 3.28 -1.83
C ARG A 53 3.49 4.18 -2.65
N ASP A 54 3.91 4.56 -3.85
CA ASP A 54 3.11 5.35 -4.79
C ASP A 54 1.79 4.66 -5.09
N TYR A 55 1.83 3.37 -5.48
CA TYR A 55 0.62 2.61 -5.76
C TYR A 55 -0.24 2.43 -4.50
N SER A 56 0.35 2.16 -3.33
CA SER A 56 -0.38 2.03 -2.07
C SER A 56 -1.17 3.30 -1.74
N ASN A 57 -0.57 4.48 -1.94
CA ASN A 57 -1.25 5.75 -1.75
C ASN A 57 -2.39 5.93 -2.76
N LYS A 58 -2.13 5.69 -4.05
CA LYS A 58 -3.16 5.79 -5.08
C LYS A 58 -4.32 4.81 -4.85
N LYS A 59 -4.02 3.58 -4.43
CA LYS A 59 -5.01 2.55 -4.06
C LYS A 59 -5.89 3.01 -2.89
N LYS A 60 -5.31 3.61 -1.85
CA LYS A 60 -6.06 4.15 -0.72
C LYS A 60 -6.99 5.29 -1.17
N SER A 61 -6.49 6.21 -2.00
CA SER A 61 -7.28 7.30 -2.55
C SER A 61 -8.42 6.82 -3.46
N ALA A 62 -8.20 5.74 -4.22
CA ALA A 62 -9.23 5.15 -5.07
C ALA A 62 -10.36 4.47 -4.28
N GLY A 63 -10.17 4.18 -2.98
CA GLY A 63 -11.25 3.70 -2.11
C GLY A 63 -11.91 2.39 -2.56
N GLY A 64 -11.18 1.53 -3.28
CA GLY A 64 -11.71 0.28 -3.85
C GLY A 64 -12.21 0.38 -5.29
N LYS A 65 -12.19 1.57 -5.90
CA LYS A 65 -12.37 1.76 -7.35
C LYS A 65 -11.06 1.48 -8.10
N LEU A 66 -11.11 1.44 -9.43
CA LEU A 66 -9.90 1.33 -10.25
C LEU A 66 -8.96 2.49 -9.93
N VAL A 67 -7.69 2.16 -9.70
CA VAL A 67 -6.64 3.14 -9.48
C VAL A 67 -6.40 3.91 -10.78
N ASP A 68 -6.36 5.24 -10.70
CA ASP A 68 -6.16 6.15 -11.84
C ASP A 68 -7.20 5.94 -12.97
N SER A 69 -8.48 5.75 -12.62
CA SER A 69 -9.57 5.63 -13.61
C SER A 69 -9.79 6.93 -14.39
N ASP A 70 -9.83 6.84 -15.72
CA ASP A 70 -10.37 7.89 -16.58
C ASP A 70 -11.89 7.71 -16.72
N PRO A 71 -12.71 8.79 -16.73
CA PRO A 71 -14.12 8.74 -17.12
C PRO A 71 -14.42 7.89 -18.36
N GLN A 72 -13.51 7.82 -19.34
CA GLN A 72 -13.66 6.97 -20.52
C GLN A 72 -13.65 5.48 -20.15
N THR A 73 -12.69 5.05 -19.33
CA THR A 73 -12.57 3.65 -18.88
C THR A 73 -13.76 3.23 -18.02
N GLU A 74 -14.27 4.12 -17.17
CA GLU A 74 -15.47 3.83 -16.36
C GLU A 74 -16.71 3.61 -17.23
N LYS A 75 -16.87 4.38 -18.31
CA LYS A 75 -17.97 4.19 -19.28
C LYS A 75 -17.85 2.89 -20.05
N GLU A 76 -16.64 2.52 -20.48
CA GLU A 76 -16.38 1.26 -21.15
C GLU A 76 -16.73 0.08 -20.24
N MET A 77 -16.29 0.12 -18.99
CA MET A 77 -16.63 -0.90 -17.97
C MET A 77 -18.15 -1.02 -17.79
N ALA A 78 -18.88 0.10 -17.66
CA ALA A 78 -20.33 0.08 -17.54
C ALA A 78 -21.02 -0.50 -18.80
N THR A 79 -20.48 -0.18 -19.98
CA THR A 79 -20.99 -0.68 -21.27
C THR A 79 -20.80 -2.20 -21.38
N GLU A 80 -19.63 -2.71 -20.99
CA GLU A 80 -19.34 -4.15 -21.00
C GLU A 80 -20.21 -4.91 -20.01
N ILE A 81 -20.37 -4.40 -18.78
CA ILE A 81 -21.28 -4.97 -17.78
C ILE A 81 -22.73 -5.01 -18.32
N GLY A 82 -23.18 -3.94 -19.00
CA GLY A 82 -24.50 -3.90 -19.62
C GLY A 82 -24.69 -4.95 -20.72
N LYS A 83 -23.67 -5.18 -21.55
CA LYS A 83 -23.68 -6.25 -22.57
C LYS A 83 -23.78 -7.64 -21.91
N LEU A 84 -22.99 -7.89 -20.87
CA LEU A 84 -23.00 -9.16 -20.14
C LEU A 84 -24.37 -9.43 -19.50
N ASN A 85 -24.96 -8.43 -18.84
CA ASN A 85 -26.29 -8.57 -18.25
C ASN A 85 -27.36 -8.90 -19.29
N LYS A 86 -27.28 -8.30 -20.49
CA LYS A 86 -28.22 -8.61 -21.58
C LYS A 86 -28.05 -10.02 -22.13
N MET A 87 -26.82 -10.53 -22.21
CA MET A 87 -26.53 -11.87 -22.74
C MET A 87 -26.87 -12.99 -21.75
N PHE A 88 -26.61 -12.76 -20.46
CA PHE A 88 -26.66 -13.81 -19.43
C PHE A 88 -27.82 -13.64 -18.43
N GLY A 89 -28.75 -12.72 -18.68
CA GLY A 89 -29.97 -12.55 -17.89
C GLY A 89 -29.85 -11.63 -16.67
N GLY A 90 -28.62 -11.24 -16.29
CA GLY A 90 -28.37 -10.37 -15.14
C GLY A 90 -28.83 -10.99 -13.80
N GLY A 91 -28.81 -10.20 -12.73
CA GLY A 91 -29.21 -10.65 -11.39
C GLY A 91 -28.04 -11.16 -10.53
N ASP A 92 -28.37 -11.84 -9.44
CA ASP A 92 -27.37 -12.41 -8.53
C ASP A 92 -26.80 -13.70 -9.13
N MET A 93 -25.60 -13.59 -9.72
CA MET A 93 -24.88 -14.71 -10.33
C MET A 93 -24.43 -15.78 -9.32
N THR A 94 -24.56 -15.53 -8.01
CA THR A 94 -24.27 -16.52 -6.98
C THR A 94 -25.48 -17.40 -6.64
N GLN A 95 -26.68 -16.99 -7.04
CA GLN A 95 -27.92 -17.73 -6.78
C GLN A 95 -28.35 -18.50 -8.03
N PHE A 96 -28.69 -19.76 -7.83
CA PHE A 96 -29.24 -20.59 -8.89
C PHE A 96 -30.70 -20.19 -9.17
N PRO A 97 -31.15 -20.15 -10.44
CA PRO A 97 -32.50 -19.75 -10.79
C PRO A 97 -33.55 -20.71 -10.21
N THR A 98 -34.67 -20.14 -9.76
CA THR A 98 -35.85 -20.92 -9.37
C THR A 98 -36.69 -21.19 -10.62
N PHE A 99 -37.00 -22.46 -10.86
CA PHE A 99 -37.82 -22.87 -12.00
C PHE A 99 -39.26 -23.10 -11.53
N GLU A 100 -40.20 -22.33 -12.08
CA GLU A 100 -41.63 -22.58 -11.93
C GLU A 100 -42.15 -23.15 -13.25
N PHE A 101 -42.64 -24.38 -13.21
CA PHE A 101 -43.25 -25.03 -14.36
C PHE A 101 -44.75 -24.78 -14.32
N LYS A 102 -45.30 -24.21 -15.40
CA LYS A 102 -46.76 -24.12 -15.56
C LYS A 102 -47.25 -25.46 -16.10
N ASP A 103 -48.25 -26.02 -15.44
CA ASP A 103 -48.92 -27.22 -15.93
C ASP A 103 -49.62 -26.93 -17.26
N ILE A 104 -49.50 -27.87 -18.20
CA ILE A 104 -50.15 -27.78 -19.51
C ILE A 104 -51.59 -28.28 -19.34
N ASP A 105 -52.56 -27.40 -19.55
CA ASP A 105 -53.98 -27.78 -19.56
C ASP A 105 -54.35 -28.37 -20.93
N PHE A 106 -54.35 -29.71 -21.00
CA PHE A 106 -54.71 -30.45 -22.21
C PHE A 106 -56.22 -30.48 -22.49
N GLY A 107 -57.07 -29.91 -21.64
CA GLY A 107 -58.53 -29.94 -21.80
C GLY A 107 -59.12 -28.92 -22.78
N ALA A 108 -58.30 -28.03 -23.36
CA ALA A 108 -58.79 -26.88 -24.14
C ALA A 108 -58.98 -27.14 -25.66
N GLU A 109 -58.53 -28.27 -26.22
CA GLU A 109 -58.63 -28.54 -27.68
C GLU A 109 -59.82 -29.40 -28.13
N GLU A 110 -60.67 -29.92 -27.24
CA GLU A 110 -61.84 -30.74 -27.62
C GLU A 110 -63.12 -29.94 -27.97
N LYS A 111 -62.99 -28.71 -28.48
CA LYS A 111 -64.13 -27.98 -29.05
C LYS A 111 -63.87 -27.61 -30.50
N LYS A 112 -63.94 -28.62 -31.37
CA LYS A 112 -64.23 -28.46 -32.80
C LYS A 112 -65.55 -29.13 -33.13
#